data_AF-A0A832DNC4-F1
#
_entry.id   AF-A0A832DNC4-F1
#
_cell.length_a   1.000
_cell.length_b   1.000
_cell.length_c   1.000
_cell.angle_alpha   90.00
_cell.angle_beta   90.00
_cell.angle_gamma   90.00
#
_symmetry.space_group_name_H-M   'P 1'
#
loop_
_entity.id
_entity.type
_entity.pdbx_description
1 polymer ?
#
loop_
_entity_poly.entity_id
_entity_poly.type
_entity_poly.pdbx_seq_one_letter_code
_entity_poly.pdbx_strand_id
1 'polypeptide(L)'
;MSLRVHGLPLGQNREEAPNGATADGWATRLAKLIPAEALGVYGAALGLIPSLEDNTTIRLVLLIVVTLACLAILIAVRIKSTAQNADGPQPLGIAISCIAFLIWTATLGPTSSPFPIPKDFGFIVSLIGMLYVALVGVFYRGDTTQ
;
A
#
# COMPACT_ATOMS: atom_id res chain seq x y z
N MET A 1 4.11 -11.90 -11.15
CA MET A 1 2.94 -12.18 -10.29
C MET A 1 1.97 -11.02 -10.46
N SER A 2 0.68 -11.29 -10.71
CA SER A 2 -0.32 -10.22 -10.88
C SER A 2 -0.63 -9.53 -9.54
N LEU A 3 -0.62 -8.20 -9.51
CA LEU A 3 -1.04 -7.40 -8.35
C LEU A 3 -2.56 -7.19 -8.30
N ARG A 4 -3.30 -7.69 -9.30
CA ARG A 4 -4.76 -7.64 -9.35
C ARG A 4 -5.34 -8.54 -8.26
N VAL A 5 -6.28 -8.00 -7.50
CA VAL A 5 -7.03 -8.75 -6.50
C VAL A 5 -8.29 -9.29 -7.13
N HIS A 6 -8.46 -10.62 -7.12
CA HIS A 6 -9.59 -11.31 -7.71
C HIS A 6 -10.64 -11.66 -6.65
N GLY A 7 -11.87 -11.19 -6.88
CA GLY A 7 -13.05 -11.55 -6.08
C GLY A 7 -13.70 -12.86 -6.53
N LEU A 8 -14.59 -13.41 -5.70
CA LEU A 8 -15.53 -14.43 -6.15
C LEU A 8 -16.55 -13.79 -7.09
N PRO A 9 -17.00 -14.48 -8.15
CA PRO A 9 -18.15 -14.05 -8.94
C PRO A 9 -19.36 -13.82 -8.03
N LEU A 10 -20.13 -12.75 -8.30
CA LEU A 10 -21.35 -12.46 -7.53
C LEU A 10 -22.28 -13.67 -7.55
N GLY A 11 -22.59 -14.22 -6.37
CA GLY A 11 -23.54 -15.33 -6.19
C GLY A 11 -22.93 -16.71 -5.99
N GLN A 12 -21.61 -16.90 -6.08
CA GLN A 12 -20.97 -18.18 -5.77
C GLN A 12 -20.57 -18.30 -4.29
N ASN A 13 -21.01 -19.39 -3.65
CA ASN A 13 -20.45 -19.82 -2.38
C ASN A 13 -19.00 -20.28 -2.58
N ARG A 14 -18.17 -20.15 -1.53
CA ARG A 14 -16.74 -20.52 -1.54
C ARG A 14 -16.46 -21.96 -2.03
N GLU A 15 -17.47 -22.81 -2.01
CA GLU A 15 -17.45 -24.23 -2.36
C GLU A 15 -17.77 -24.50 -3.84
N GLU A 16 -18.31 -23.53 -4.59
CA GLU A 16 -18.81 -23.73 -5.97
C GLU A 16 -17.89 -23.18 -7.07
N ALA A 17 -16.73 -22.60 -6.73
CA ALA A 17 -15.83 -22.01 -7.72
C ALA A 17 -15.39 -23.08 -8.76
N PRO A 18 -15.68 -22.91 -10.07
CA PRO A 18 -15.35 -23.92 -11.06
C PRO A 18 -13.83 -23.93 -11.28
N ASN A 19 -13.29 -25.14 -11.45
CA ASN A 19 -11.87 -25.44 -11.70
C ASN A 19 -11.15 -24.36 -12.52
N GLY A 20 -10.45 -23.44 -11.83
CA GLY A 20 -9.57 -22.44 -12.46
C GLY A 20 -9.66 -21.03 -11.87
N ALA A 21 -10.82 -20.61 -11.35
CA ALA A 21 -10.98 -19.30 -10.71
C ALA A 21 -10.68 -19.41 -9.19
N THR A 22 -9.42 -19.35 -8.79
CA THR A 22 -9.08 -19.31 -7.37
C THR A 22 -9.30 -17.89 -6.84
N ALA A 23 -10.39 -17.70 -6.10
CA ALA A 23 -10.58 -16.48 -5.31
C ALA A 23 -9.36 -16.29 -4.39
N ASP A 24 -8.79 -15.08 -4.38
CA ASP A 24 -7.65 -14.82 -3.51
C ASP A 24 -8.06 -15.05 -2.05
N GLY A 25 -7.26 -15.80 -1.29
CA GLY A 25 -7.42 -15.88 0.17
C GLY A 25 -7.20 -14.51 0.82
N TRP A 26 -7.67 -14.33 2.05
CA TRP A 26 -7.49 -13.06 2.79
C TRP A 26 -6.02 -12.61 2.84
N ALA A 27 -5.12 -13.55 3.16
CA ALA A 27 -3.68 -13.28 3.22
C ALA A 27 -3.11 -12.89 1.84
N THR A 28 -3.55 -13.59 0.78
CA THR A 28 -3.13 -13.29 -0.60
C THR A 28 -3.58 -11.90 -1.04
N ARG A 29 -4.81 -11.49 -0.70
CA ARG A 29 -5.30 -10.13 -0.99
C ARG A 29 -4.46 -9.06 -0.29
N LEU A 30 -4.21 -9.26 1.01
CA LEU A 30 -3.38 -8.33 1.77
C LEU A 30 -1.95 -8.26 1.23
N ALA A 31 -1.33 -9.42 0.94
CA ALA A 31 0.01 -9.47 0.36
C ALA A 31 0.08 -8.74 -1.00
N LYS A 32 -0.98 -8.82 -1.80
CA LYS A 32 -1.07 -8.05 -3.04
C LYS A 32 -1.21 -6.56 -2.79
N LEU A 33 -1.94 -6.11 -1.76
CA LEU A 33 -2.24 -4.69 -1.54
C LEU A 33 -1.17 -3.94 -0.73
N ILE A 34 -0.33 -4.66 0.03
CA ILE A 34 0.81 -4.04 0.73
C ILE A 34 1.94 -3.80 -0.28
N PRO A 35 2.37 -2.54 -0.50
CA PRO A 35 3.39 -2.22 -1.48
C PRO A 35 4.80 -2.38 -0.88
N ALA A 36 5.22 -3.63 -0.67
CA ALA A 36 6.52 -3.95 -0.08
C ALA A 36 7.70 -3.38 -0.90
N GLU A 37 7.56 -3.33 -2.21
CA GLU A 37 8.53 -2.73 -3.13
C GLU A 37 8.73 -1.23 -2.86
N ALA A 38 7.64 -0.48 -2.71
CA ALA A 38 7.70 0.96 -2.46
C ALA A 38 8.25 1.24 -1.05
N LEU A 39 7.91 0.40 -0.07
CA LEU A 39 8.45 0.50 1.29
C LEU A 39 9.95 0.19 1.34
N GLY A 40 10.41 -0.82 0.60
CA GLY A 40 11.83 -1.14 0.48
C GLY A 40 12.62 0.01 -0.15
N VAL A 41 12.11 0.60 -1.24
CA VAL A 41 12.73 1.76 -1.89
C VAL A 41 12.73 2.98 -0.96
N TYR A 42 11.62 3.23 -0.26
CA TYR A 42 11.53 4.31 0.73
C TYR A 42 12.58 4.14 1.83
N GLY A 43 12.67 2.96 2.42
CA GLY A 43 13.65 2.64 3.46
C GLY A 43 15.10 2.81 2.99
N ALA A 44 15.40 2.39 1.76
CA ALA A 44 16.72 2.60 1.16
C ALA A 44 17.03 4.10 0.96
N ALA A 45 16.04 4.87 0.51
CA ALA A 45 16.19 6.31 0.32
C ALA A 45 16.41 7.08 1.63
N LEU A 46 15.88 6.60 2.77
CA LEU A 46 16.17 7.17 4.08
C LEU A 46 17.67 7.15 4.41
N GLY A 47 18.41 6.13 3.96
CA GLY A 47 19.85 6.03 4.14
C GLY A 47 20.66 7.03 3.31
N LEU A 48 20.04 7.65 2.31
CA LEU A 48 20.67 8.69 1.47
C LEU A 48 20.42 10.10 2.03
N ILE A 49 19.50 10.25 2.98
CA ILE A 49 19.20 11.55 3.59
C ILE A 49 20.32 11.86 4.60
N PRO A 50 21.04 12.99 4.43
CA PRO A 50 22.09 13.37 5.37
C PRO A 50 21.52 13.57 6.78
N SER A 51 22.34 13.34 7.81
CA SER A 51 21.94 13.65 9.18
C SER A 51 21.79 15.16 9.33
N LEU A 52 20.54 15.64 9.36
CA LEU A 52 20.18 17.05 9.49
C LEU A 52 19.64 17.32 10.90
N GLU A 53 20.46 17.02 11.93
CA GLU A 53 20.06 17.16 13.35
C GLU A 53 19.55 18.57 13.69
N ASP A 54 20.14 19.61 13.08
CA ASP A 54 19.76 21.01 13.31
C ASP A 54 18.74 21.58 12.31
N ASN A 55 18.36 20.81 11.26
CA ASN A 55 17.48 21.32 10.20
C ASN A 55 16.30 20.40 9.91
N THR A 56 15.37 20.39 10.86
CA THR A 56 14.12 19.63 10.83
C THR A 56 13.25 19.96 9.61
N THR A 57 13.22 21.22 9.16
CA THR A 57 12.43 21.63 7.99
C THR A 57 12.97 21.05 6.68
N ILE A 58 14.28 21.17 6.43
CA ILE A 58 14.88 20.61 5.20
C ILE A 58 14.71 19.09 5.20
N ARG A 59 14.92 18.44 6.36
CA ARG A 59 14.69 17.00 6.50
C ARG A 59 13.27 16.60 6.13
N LEU A 60 12.27 17.32 6.63
CA LEU A 60 10.86 17.06 6.30
C LEU A 60 10.59 17.21 4.80
N VAL A 61 11.14 18.24 4.16
CA VAL A 61 11.01 18.44 2.70
C VAL A 61 11.62 17.25 1.94
N LEU A 62 12.81 16.79 2.32
CA LEU A 62 13.44 15.62 1.69
C LEU A 62 12.59 14.35 1.87
N LEU A 63 12.03 14.12 3.05
CA LEU A 63 11.14 12.98 3.32
C LEU A 63 9.87 13.05 2.46
N ILE A 64 9.28 14.24 2.29
CA ILE A 64 8.12 14.46 1.42
C ILE A 64 8.50 14.16 -0.04
N VAL A 65 9.62 14.68 -0.53
CA VAL A 65 10.09 14.46 -1.91
C VAL A 65 10.30 12.97 -2.18
N VAL A 66 10.99 12.27 -1.27
CA VAL A 66 11.21 10.81 -1.37
C VAL A 66 9.88 10.05 -1.35
N THR A 67 8.95 10.46 -0.48
CA THR A 67 7.61 9.84 -0.41
C THR A 67 6.85 10.01 -1.72
N LEU A 68 6.85 11.21 -2.30
CA LEU A 68 6.18 11.48 -3.57
C LEU A 68 6.81 10.69 -4.73
N ALA A 69 8.14 10.58 -4.77
CA ALA A 69 8.83 9.76 -5.75
C ALA A 69 8.44 8.27 -5.63
N CYS A 70 8.44 7.72 -4.40
CA CYS A 70 8.02 6.34 -4.14
C CYS A 70 6.54 6.11 -4.49
N LEU A 71 5.67 7.08 -4.20
CA LEU A 71 4.25 7.02 -4.53
C LEU A 71 4.03 7.02 -6.06
N ALA A 72 4.76 7.85 -6.80
CA ALA A 72 4.71 7.87 -8.26
C ALA A 72 5.15 6.53 -8.87
N ILE A 73 6.25 5.95 -8.36
CA ILE A 73 6.73 4.62 -8.76
C ILE A 73 5.68 3.55 -8.45
N LEU A 74 5.11 3.57 -7.24
CA LEU A 74 4.06 2.64 -6.83
C LEU A 74 2.86 2.69 -7.78
N ILE A 75 2.35 3.89 -8.06
CA ILE A 75 1.21 4.09 -8.96
C ILE A 75 1.55 3.54 -10.36
N ALA A 76 2.72 3.87 -10.90
CA ALA A 76 3.13 3.40 -12.22
C ALA A 76 3.25 1.87 -12.29
N VAL A 77 3.87 1.24 -11.29
CA VAL A 77 3.99 -0.23 -11.18
C VAL A 77 2.62 -0.87 -11.09
N ARG A 78 1.71 -0.31 -10.28
CA ARG A 78 0.37 -0.86 -10.08
C ARG A 78 -0.50 -0.73 -11.32
N ILE A 79 -0.49 0.42 -11.99
CA ILE A 79 -1.19 0.61 -13.27
C ILE A 79 -0.68 -0.44 -14.28
N LYS A 80 0.64 -0.53 -14.46
CA LYS A 80 1.24 -1.49 -15.40
C LYS A 80 0.90 -2.94 -15.06
N SER A 81 0.98 -3.32 -13.78
CA SER A 81 0.73 -4.70 -13.35
C SER A 81 -0.75 -5.09 -13.41
N THR A 82 -1.67 -4.15 -13.18
CA THR A 82 -3.11 -4.43 -13.18
C THR A 82 -3.73 -4.33 -14.57
N ALA A 83 -3.19 -3.48 -15.45
CA ALA A 83 -3.65 -3.30 -16.82
C ALA A 83 -3.24 -4.44 -17.80
N GLN A 84 -2.44 -5.41 -17.35
CA GLN A 84 -2.02 -6.54 -18.20
C GLN A 84 -3.14 -7.56 -18.47
N ASN A 85 -4.24 -7.50 -17.71
CA ASN A 85 -5.43 -8.34 -17.93
C ASN A 85 -6.54 -7.43 -18.47
N ALA A 86 -7.30 -7.89 -19.47
CA ALA A 86 -8.11 -7.12 -20.42
C ALA A 86 -9.13 -6.08 -19.88
N ASP A 87 -9.26 -5.96 -18.57
CA ASP A 87 -10.12 -5.02 -17.84
C ASP A 87 -9.46 -3.65 -17.52
N GLY A 88 -8.19 -3.47 -17.88
CA GLY A 88 -7.45 -2.24 -17.56
C GLY A 88 -7.06 -2.12 -16.08
N PRO A 89 -6.59 -0.94 -15.64
CA PRO A 89 -6.06 -0.75 -14.29
C PRO A 89 -7.15 -0.94 -13.22
N GLN A 90 -6.78 -1.42 -12.04
CA GLN A 90 -7.69 -1.60 -10.89
C GLN A 90 -7.61 -0.36 -9.95
N PRO A 91 -8.38 0.72 -10.20
CA PRO A 91 -8.20 2.01 -9.52
C PRO A 91 -8.39 1.92 -8.00
N LEU A 92 -9.35 1.12 -7.53
CA LEU A 92 -9.60 0.96 -6.10
C LEU A 92 -8.45 0.23 -5.41
N GLY A 93 -7.89 -0.81 -6.03
CA GLY A 93 -6.70 -1.50 -5.52
C GLY A 93 -5.45 -0.62 -5.50
N ILE A 94 -5.29 0.25 -6.50
CA ILE A 94 -4.22 1.27 -6.53
C ILE A 94 -4.39 2.24 -5.36
N ALA A 95 -5.59 2.80 -5.17
CA ALA A 95 -5.88 3.73 -4.08
C ALA A 95 -5.61 3.10 -2.70
N ILE A 96 -6.05 1.84 -2.51
CA ILE A 96 -5.81 1.10 -1.28
C ILE A 96 -4.31 0.91 -1.03
N SER A 97 -3.54 0.61 -2.07
CA SER A 97 -2.08 0.43 -1.96
C SER A 97 -1.38 1.76 -1.63
N CYS A 98 -1.82 2.86 -2.24
CA CYS A 98 -1.28 4.21 -1.96
C CYS A 98 -1.53 4.62 -0.51
N ILE A 99 -2.76 4.43 -0.01
CA ILE A 99 -3.09 4.74 1.39
C ILE A 99 -2.28 3.84 2.33
N ALA A 100 -2.15 2.54 2.02
CA ALA A 100 -1.32 1.62 2.79
C ALA A 100 0.12 2.16 2.89
N PHE A 101 0.72 2.53 1.75
CA PHE A 101 2.07 3.08 1.71
C PHE A 101 2.25 4.29 2.63
N LEU A 102 1.33 5.27 2.56
CA LEU A 102 1.39 6.48 3.38
C LEU A 102 1.25 6.16 4.88
N ILE A 103 0.37 5.24 5.25
CA ILE A 103 0.23 4.83 6.64
C ILE A 103 1.52 4.17 7.11
N TRP A 104 2.10 3.26 6.32
CA TRP A 104 3.34 2.57 6.69
C TRP A 104 4.53 3.52 6.84
N THR A 105 4.72 4.49 5.94
CA THR A 105 5.78 5.50 6.11
C THR A 105 5.55 6.36 7.35
N ALA A 106 4.29 6.61 7.70
CA ALA A 106 3.93 7.29 8.94
C ALA A 106 4.28 6.47 10.21
N THR A 107 4.17 5.13 10.16
CA THR A 107 4.52 4.26 11.30
C THR A 107 6.02 4.17 11.62
N LEU A 108 6.90 4.63 10.72
CA LEU A 108 8.36 4.60 10.92
C LEU A 108 8.86 5.58 12.00
N GLY A 109 7.98 6.46 12.49
CA GLY A 109 8.26 7.39 13.58
C GLY A 109 8.77 8.77 13.12
N PRO A 110 8.98 9.70 14.06
CA PRO A 110 9.14 11.14 13.75
C PRO A 110 10.36 11.49 12.89
N THR A 111 11.41 10.68 12.93
CA THR A 111 12.65 10.92 12.19
C THR A 111 12.59 10.46 10.73
N SER A 112 11.64 9.57 10.43
CA SER A 112 11.58 8.83 9.18
C SER A 112 10.22 8.94 8.50
N SER A 113 9.27 9.63 9.14
CA SER A 113 7.95 9.90 8.59
C SER A 113 7.95 11.19 7.78
N PRO A 114 7.28 11.22 6.62
CA PRO A 114 7.06 12.47 5.88
C PRO A 114 5.98 13.35 6.51
N PHE A 115 5.39 12.92 7.64
CA PHE A 115 4.36 13.65 8.36
C PHE A 115 4.94 14.21 9.67
N PRO A 116 4.66 15.47 10.01
CA PRO A 116 5.09 16.07 11.28
C PRO A 116 4.24 15.52 12.45
N ILE A 117 4.45 14.25 12.80
CA ILE A 117 3.74 13.58 13.88
C ILE A 117 4.50 13.84 15.19
N PRO A 118 3.85 14.42 16.21
CA PRO A 118 4.50 14.57 17.51
C PRO A 118 4.77 13.20 18.13
N LYS A 119 5.91 13.06 18.81
CA LYS A 119 6.40 11.78 19.33
C LYS A 119 5.38 11.06 20.21
N ASP A 120 4.62 11.81 21.02
CA ASP A 120 3.62 11.29 21.94
C ASP A 120 2.40 10.66 21.23
N PHE A 121 2.20 11.00 19.96
CA PHE A 121 1.09 10.51 19.15
C PHE A 121 1.49 9.43 18.12
N GLY A 122 2.75 8.95 18.15
CA GLY A 122 3.22 7.92 17.21
C GLY A 122 2.38 6.64 17.22
N PHE A 123 1.85 6.24 18.39
CA PHE A 123 0.99 5.05 18.52
C PHE A 123 -0.33 5.14 17.73
N ILE A 124 -0.86 6.35 17.53
CA ILE A 124 -2.12 6.58 16.81
C ILE A 124 -1.99 6.11 15.37
N VAL A 125 -0.85 6.38 14.74
CA VAL A 125 -0.60 5.99 13.35
C VAL A 125 -0.52 4.48 13.21
N SER A 126 0.12 3.80 14.17
CA SER A 126 0.15 2.33 14.22
C SER A 126 -1.25 1.75 14.39
N LEU A 127 -2.09 2.36 15.24
CA LEU A 127 -3.49 1.96 15.41
C LEU A 127 -4.28 2.13 14.11
N ILE A 128 -4.10 3.25 13.40
CA ILE A 128 -4.68 3.48 12.08
C ILE A 128 -4.24 2.40 11.10
N GLY A 129 -2.95 2.03 11.07
CA GLY A 129 -2.44 0.95 10.22
C GLY A 129 -3.07 -0.40 10.51
N MET A 130 -3.20 -0.76 11.79
CA MET A 130 -3.86 -2.01 12.19
C MET A 130 -5.34 -2.04 11.76
N LEU A 131 -6.08 -0.95 12.03
CA LEU A 131 -7.48 -0.82 11.61
C LEU A 131 -7.59 -0.86 10.09
N TYR A 132 -6.70 -0.19 9.37
CA TYR A 132 -6.71 -0.15 7.92
C TYR A 132 -6.54 -1.55 7.31
N VAL A 133 -5.56 -2.33 7.78
CA VAL A 133 -5.35 -3.71 7.31
C VAL A 133 -6.57 -4.59 7.61
N ALA A 134 -7.16 -4.47 8.80
CA ALA A 134 -8.37 -5.20 9.17
C ALA A 134 -9.57 -4.84 8.26
N LEU A 135 -9.83 -3.54 8.08
CA LEU A 135 -10.93 -3.04 7.24
C LEU A 135 -10.77 -3.47 5.78
N VAL A 136 -9.59 -3.29 5.20
CA VAL A 136 -9.30 -3.73 3.83
C VAL A 136 -9.49 -5.23 3.70
N GLY A 137 -8.99 -6.02 4.65
CA GLY A 137 -9.13 -7.46 4.64
C GLY A 137 -10.59 -7.96 4.73
N VAL A 138 -11.44 -7.26 5.49
CA VAL A 138 -12.86 -7.61 5.69
C VAL A 138 -13.71 -7.18 4.49
N PHE A 139 -13.54 -5.93 4.05
CA PHE A 139 -14.46 -5.27 3.11
C PHE A 139 -14.00 -5.30 1.66
N TYR A 140 -12.69 -5.28 1.37
CA TYR A 140 -12.22 -5.26 -0.02
C TYR A 140 -12.14 -6.67 -0.60
N ARG A 141 -12.92 -6.90 -1.67
CA ARG A 141 -13.02 -8.21 -2.33
C ARG A 141 -12.33 -8.28 -3.70
N GLY A 142 -11.82 -7.16 -4.22
CA GLY A 142 -11.24 -7.10 -5.56
C GLY A 142 -12.29 -7.01 -6.66
N ASP A 143 -11.83 -7.13 -7.90
CA ASP A 143 -12.71 -7.03 -9.06
C ASP A 143 -13.37 -8.40 -9.31
N THR A 144 -14.65 -8.37 -9.69
CA THR A 144 -15.46 -9.57 -10.01
C THR A 144 -15.52 -9.87 -11.50
N THR A 145 -14.84 -9.06 -12.33
CA THR A 145 -14.83 -9.23 -13.79
C THR A 145 -13.73 -10.21 -14.21
N GLN A 146 -14.09 -11.11 -15.15
CA GLN A 146 -13.25 -12.17 -15.72
C GLN A 146 -12.37 -11.63 -16.83
#